data_AF-A0A3C2B3A1-F1
#
_entry.id   AF-A0A3C2B3A1-F1
#
_cell.length_a   1.000
_cell.length_b   1.000
_cell.length_c   1.000
_cell.angle_alpha   90.00
_cell.angle_beta   90.00
_cell.angle_gamma   90.00
#
_symmetry.space_group_name_H-M   'P 1'
#
loop_
_entity.id
_entity.type
_entity.pdbx_description
1 polymer ?
#
loop_
_entity_poly.entity_id
_entity_poly.type
_entity_poly.pdbx_seq_one_letter_code
_entity_poly.pdbx_strand_id
1 'polypeptide(L)'
;MSTSSPTPVIAPATGRLGVLTVGLGAVASTLIAGVELSKRGQGKPIGALTQMGTIRLGKRTDNRNPLIKDFVPLAALDDIVWGAWDVYPDDAYVSASRAGVLEQGKHIEAISDALREVRPMQAAFERKYARNLDGEHIKPTTSKRAMLNAIREDINRFREEKQVDRVVMIWCASTEIFIEPGPAHMSLEAFEAAIDANDETVSPAQLYAYAALLEKVPFANGAPNLAVDAPVLRQFATEHGVAISGKDFKTGQTLMKTVLAPMLKARELGLSGWYSTNILGNRDGEVLDAPENFKTKEESKLGVLEDILKPSQFPDLYGDIFHKVSINYYPPRGDNKEG
;
A
#
# COMPACT_ATOMS: atom_id res chain seq x y z
N MET A 1 -20.40 0.06 -35.66
CA MET A 1 -21.11 -0.72 -34.64
C MET A 1 -20.21 -0.80 -33.42
N SER A 2 -20.60 -0.18 -32.32
CA SER A 2 -19.82 -0.20 -31.08
C SER A 2 -19.94 -1.61 -30.49
N THR A 3 -18.86 -2.38 -30.56
CA THR A 3 -18.74 -3.63 -29.80
C THR A 3 -18.64 -3.25 -28.34
N SER A 4 -19.78 -3.19 -27.64
CA SER A 4 -19.77 -3.07 -26.18
C SER A 4 -18.98 -4.24 -25.63
N SER A 5 -17.82 -3.97 -25.04
CA SER A 5 -17.05 -4.97 -24.31
C SER A 5 -18.01 -5.69 -23.35
N PRO A 6 -17.99 -7.04 -23.28
CA PRO A 6 -18.89 -7.77 -22.40
C PRO A 6 -18.75 -7.22 -20.98
N THR A 7 -19.87 -6.97 -20.31
CA THR A 7 -19.88 -6.52 -18.92
C THR A 7 -19.11 -7.55 -18.09
N PRO A 8 -18.07 -7.12 -17.34
CA PRO A 8 -17.30 -8.06 -16.54
C PRO A 8 -18.23 -8.77 -15.54
N VAL A 9 -18.17 -10.09 -15.49
CA VAL A 9 -18.86 -10.86 -14.45
C VAL A 9 -18.05 -10.71 -13.17
N ILE A 10 -18.56 -9.87 -12.25
CA ILE A 10 -17.93 -9.65 -10.95
C ILE A 10 -18.32 -10.80 -10.03
N ALA A 11 -17.33 -11.53 -9.50
CA ALA A 11 -17.58 -12.57 -8.52
C ALA A 11 -18.30 -11.99 -7.28
N PRO A 12 -19.30 -12.68 -6.73
CA PRO A 12 -19.97 -12.23 -5.50
C PRO A 12 -18.99 -12.02 -4.37
N ALA A 13 -19.27 -11.03 -3.51
CA ALA A 13 -18.41 -10.72 -2.38
C ALA A 13 -18.59 -11.67 -1.17
N THR A 14 -19.00 -12.90 -1.42
CA THR A 14 -19.31 -13.94 -0.41
C THR A 14 -18.09 -14.75 -0.01
N GLY A 15 -18.14 -15.40 1.15
CA GLY A 15 -17.07 -16.25 1.64
C GLY A 15 -15.91 -15.45 2.25
N ARG A 16 -14.98 -16.17 2.87
CA ARG A 16 -13.89 -15.61 3.68
C ARG A 16 -12.85 -14.96 2.79
N LEU A 17 -12.48 -13.72 3.13
CA LEU A 17 -11.47 -12.93 2.43
C LEU A 17 -10.16 -12.93 3.22
N GLY A 18 -9.16 -13.62 2.68
CA GLY A 18 -7.77 -13.49 3.10
C GLY A 18 -7.21 -12.12 2.75
N VAL A 19 -6.75 -11.35 3.74
CA VAL A 19 -6.00 -10.11 3.52
C VAL A 19 -4.58 -10.32 4.00
N LEU A 20 -3.66 -10.39 3.04
CA LEU A 20 -2.25 -10.63 3.27
C LEU A 20 -1.48 -9.31 3.26
N THR A 21 -0.82 -8.94 4.36
CA THR A 21 0.00 -7.73 4.43
C THR A 21 1.47 -8.08 4.36
N VAL A 22 2.21 -7.53 3.39
CA VAL A 22 3.68 -7.56 3.42
C VAL A 22 4.10 -6.43 4.34
N GLY A 23 4.70 -6.73 5.48
CA GLY A 23 4.92 -5.81 6.60
C GLY A 23 3.74 -5.82 7.59
N LEU A 24 4.04 -6.10 8.86
CA LEU A 24 3.17 -6.04 10.03
C LEU A 24 3.54 -4.87 10.95
N GLY A 25 4.01 -3.76 10.36
CA GLY A 25 4.33 -2.52 11.07
C GLY A 25 3.10 -1.68 11.45
N ALA A 26 3.32 -0.42 11.80
CA ALA A 26 2.30 0.49 12.33
C ALA A 26 1.00 0.55 11.50
N VAL A 27 1.11 0.63 10.17
CA VAL A 27 -0.05 0.70 9.27
C VAL A 27 -0.88 -0.59 9.31
N ALA A 28 -0.23 -1.74 9.12
CA ALA A 28 -0.91 -3.02 9.04
C ALA A 28 -1.50 -3.44 10.40
N SER A 29 -0.75 -3.28 11.48
CA SER A 29 -1.23 -3.62 12.83
C SER A 29 -2.41 -2.73 13.25
N THR A 30 -2.38 -1.43 12.92
CA THR A 30 -3.49 -0.50 13.17
C THR A 30 -4.71 -0.82 12.30
N LEU A 31 -4.52 -1.21 11.04
CA LEU A 31 -5.60 -1.67 10.16
C LEU A 31 -6.31 -2.90 10.75
N ILE A 32 -5.54 -3.91 11.15
CA ILE A 32 -6.07 -5.14 11.77
C ILE A 32 -6.85 -4.76 13.03
N ALA A 33 -6.24 -4.00 13.93
CA ALA A 33 -6.89 -3.57 15.18
C ALA A 33 -8.19 -2.78 14.96
N GLY A 34 -8.20 -1.84 14.01
CA GLY A 34 -9.38 -1.04 13.69
C GLY A 34 -10.54 -1.87 13.14
N VAL A 35 -10.23 -2.90 12.33
CA VAL A 35 -11.23 -3.85 11.83
C VAL A 35 -11.76 -4.72 12.98
N GLU A 36 -10.90 -5.28 13.83
CA GLU A 36 -11.32 -6.12 14.95
C GLU A 36 -12.17 -5.36 15.97
N LEU A 37 -11.81 -4.11 16.29
CA LEU A 37 -12.65 -3.24 17.12
C LEU A 37 -14.01 -2.97 16.47
N SER A 38 -14.04 -2.79 15.15
CA SER A 38 -15.30 -2.56 14.42
C SER A 38 -16.20 -3.79 14.41
N LYS A 39 -15.64 -4.99 14.19
CA LYS A 39 -16.36 -6.28 14.29
C LYS A 39 -17.03 -6.45 15.65
N ARG A 40 -16.33 -6.09 16.74
CA ARG A 40 -16.83 -6.18 18.12
C ARG A 40 -17.76 -5.03 18.53
N GLY A 41 -18.04 -4.07 17.65
CA GLY A 41 -18.83 -2.89 17.97
C GLY A 41 -18.17 -1.93 18.98
N GLN A 42 -16.86 -2.09 19.21
CA GLN A 42 -16.06 -1.30 20.15
C GLN A 42 -15.35 -0.11 19.47
N GLY A 43 -15.39 -0.05 18.14
CA GLY A 43 -14.92 1.07 17.34
C GLY A 43 -15.85 1.32 16.17
N LYS A 44 -15.89 2.58 15.70
CA LYS A 44 -16.51 2.92 14.42
C LYS A 44 -15.40 3.03 13.37
N PRO A 45 -15.63 2.61 12.11
CA PRO A 45 -14.63 2.69 11.04
C PRO A 45 -14.49 4.12 10.47
N ILE A 46 -14.20 5.08 11.35
CA ILE A 46 -14.07 6.50 11.02
C ILE A 46 -12.91 6.69 10.05
N GLY A 47 -13.18 7.41 8.96
CA GLY A 47 -12.23 7.63 7.87
C GLY A 47 -12.28 6.57 6.76
N ALA A 48 -12.98 5.44 6.96
CA ALA A 48 -13.13 4.43 5.91
C ALA A 48 -14.24 4.79 4.93
N LEU A 49 -13.87 5.28 3.74
CA LEU A 49 -14.81 5.68 2.67
C LEU A 49 -15.81 4.57 2.33
N THR A 50 -15.35 3.33 2.22
CA THR A 50 -16.21 2.19 1.86
C THR A 50 -17.26 1.87 2.93
N GLN A 51 -16.98 2.18 4.20
CA GLN A 51 -17.84 1.84 5.34
C GLN A 51 -18.78 2.98 5.74
N MET A 52 -18.33 4.23 5.62
CA MET A 52 -19.06 5.41 6.09
C MET A 52 -19.45 6.39 4.98
N GLY A 53 -18.86 6.26 3.78
CA GLY A 53 -19.17 7.10 2.64
C GLY A 53 -20.56 6.81 2.06
N THR A 54 -21.16 7.82 1.45
CA THR A 54 -22.41 7.70 0.70
C THR A 54 -22.16 7.89 -0.79
N ILE A 55 -23.04 7.32 -1.61
CA ILE A 55 -23.05 7.52 -3.06
C ILE A 55 -24.36 8.19 -3.47
N ARG A 56 -24.28 9.31 -4.21
CA ARG A 56 -25.47 9.99 -4.72
C ARG A 56 -26.01 9.27 -5.95
N LEU A 57 -27.27 8.84 -5.88
CA LEU A 57 -27.99 8.23 -7.00
C LEU A 57 -29.05 9.19 -7.55
N GLY A 58 -29.14 9.31 -8.87
CA GLY A 58 -30.14 10.16 -9.51
C GLY A 58 -29.86 11.67 -9.37
N LYS A 59 -30.93 12.47 -9.39
CA LYS A 59 -30.83 13.93 -9.33
C LYS A 59 -30.57 14.37 -7.89
N ARG A 60 -30.00 15.57 -7.73
CA ARG A 60 -29.77 16.20 -6.41
C ARG A 60 -31.06 16.33 -5.58
N THR A 61 -32.20 16.49 -6.23
CA THR A 61 -33.53 16.64 -5.60
C THR A 61 -34.07 15.33 -5.01
N ASP A 62 -33.55 14.18 -5.42
CA ASP A 62 -34.14 12.89 -5.08
C ASP A 62 -33.70 12.42 -3.68
N ASN A 63 -32.69 13.07 -3.08
CA ASN A 63 -32.11 12.76 -1.78
C ASN A 63 -31.73 11.28 -1.57
N ARG A 64 -31.36 10.58 -2.64
CA ARG A 64 -30.95 9.17 -2.62
C ARG A 64 -29.44 9.07 -2.43
N ASN A 65 -29.01 8.92 -1.18
CA ASN A 65 -27.60 8.83 -0.80
C ASN A 65 -27.33 7.61 0.10
N PRO A 66 -27.52 6.36 -0.38
CA PRO A 66 -27.20 5.18 0.42
C PRO A 66 -25.72 5.12 0.78
N LEU A 67 -25.38 4.35 1.82
CA LEU A 67 -23.99 4.04 2.13
C LEU A 67 -23.38 3.20 0.99
N ILE A 68 -22.09 3.41 0.72
CA ILE A 68 -21.37 2.67 -0.34
C ILE A 68 -21.44 1.17 -0.09
N LYS A 69 -21.24 0.72 1.16
CA LYS A 69 -21.34 -0.69 1.55
C LYS A 69 -22.73 -1.32 1.37
N ASP A 70 -23.79 -0.51 1.34
CA ASP A 70 -25.16 -1.00 1.12
C ASP A 70 -25.53 -0.99 -0.38
N PHE A 71 -24.69 -0.36 -1.21
CA PHE A 71 -24.90 -0.22 -2.65
C PHE A 71 -24.01 -1.16 -3.48
N VAL A 72 -22.75 -1.35 -3.09
CA VAL A 72 -21.78 -2.20 -3.78
C VAL A 72 -21.58 -3.49 -2.97
N PRO A 73 -21.54 -4.68 -3.60
CA PRO A 73 -21.23 -5.93 -2.90
C PRO A 73 -19.77 -5.92 -2.44
N LEU A 74 -19.54 -5.53 -1.19
CA LEU A 74 -18.24 -5.57 -0.52
C LEU A 74 -18.20 -6.75 0.45
N ALA A 75 -17.01 -7.31 0.70
CA ALA A 75 -16.85 -8.31 1.74
C ALA A 75 -17.21 -7.70 3.11
N ALA A 76 -17.92 -8.46 3.95
CA ALA A 76 -18.19 -8.00 5.30
C ALA A 76 -16.87 -7.94 6.09
N LEU A 77 -16.79 -7.05 7.07
CA LEU A 77 -15.61 -7.00 7.93
C LEU A 77 -15.41 -8.35 8.63
N ASP A 78 -16.49 -8.99 9.07
CA ASP A 78 -16.49 -10.32 9.72
C ASP A 78 -15.91 -11.45 8.85
N ASP A 79 -15.93 -11.30 7.52
CA ASP A 79 -15.37 -12.29 6.59
C ASP A 79 -13.84 -12.15 6.43
N ILE A 80 -13.23 -11.09 6.96
CA ILE A 80 -11.79 -10.83 6.81
C ILE A 80 -10.97 -11.74 7.72
N VAL A 81 -9.99 -12.42 7.11
CA VAL A 81 -8.99 -13.26 7.74
C VAL A 81 -7.60 -12.72 7.42
N TRP A 82 -6.79 -12.50 8.45
CA TRP A 82 -5.49 -11.84 8.32
C TRP A 82 -4.34 -12.83 8.17
N GLY A 83 -3.39 -12.49 7.30
CA GLY A 83 -2.05 -13.05 7.29
C GLY A 83 -1.03 -11.95 7.00
N ALA A 84 0.22 -12.17 7.40
CA ALA A 84 1.26 -11.16 7.21
C ALA A 84 2.63 -11.79 6.99
N TRP A 85 3.52 -11.02 6.37
CA TRP A 85 4.97 -11.23 6.44
C TRP A 85 5.61 -10.07 7.18
N ASP A 86 6.69 -10.31 7.91
CA ASP A 86 7.51 -9.24 8.47
C ASP A 86 8.95 -9.73 8.67
N VAL A 87 9.89 -8.80 8.71
CA VAL A 87 11.31 -9.07 9.00
C VAL A 87 11.57 -9.22 10.50
N TYR A 88 10.57 -8.90 11.34
CA TYR A 88 10.54 -9.13 12.77
C TYR A 88 9.49 -10.20 13.14
N PRO A 89 9.71 -10.99 14.20
CA PRO A 89 8.82 -12.10 14.57
C PRO A 89 7.60 -11.67 15.42
N ASP A 90 7.45 -10.37 15.66
CA ASP A 90 6.40 -9.82 16.52
C ASP A 90 4.99 -10.11 15.96
N ASP A 91 4.09 -10.62 16.82
CA ASP A 91 2.67 -10.74 16.48
C ASP A 91 2.00 -9.35 16.37
N ALA A 92 0.79 -9.30 15.81
CA ALA A 92 0.12 -8.01 15.58
C ALA A 92 -0.19 -7.26 16.89
N TYR A 93 -0.30 -7.95 18.03
CA TYR A 93 -0.47 -7.31 19.34
C TYR A 93 0.80 -6.54 19.72
N VAL A 94 1.97 -7.19 19.61
CA VAL A 94 3.25 -6.57 19.93
C VAL A 94 3.52 -5.43 18.96
N SER A 95 3.29 -5.63 17.66
CA SER A 95 3.46 -4.60 16.64
C SER A 95 2.53 -3.40 16.84
N ALA A 96 1.24 -3.61 17.14
CA ALA A 96 0.31 -2.51 17.42
C ALA A 96 0.71 -1.72 18.68
N SER A 97 1.17 -2.43 19.72
CA SER A 97 1.61 -1.82 20.98
C SER A 97 2.88 -0.99 20.76
N ARG A 98 3.87 -1.53 20.04
CA ARG A 98 5.13 -0.83 19.71
C ARG A 98 4.92 0.37 18.80
N ALA A 99 3.94 0.31 17.89
CA ALA A 99 3.64 1.41 16.98
C ALA A 99 3.18 2.68 17.71
N GLY A 100 2.57 2.54 18.91
CA GLY A 100 2.16 3.69 19.72
C GLY A 100 1.03 4.53 19.11
N VAL A 101 0.29 3.98 18.15
CA VAL A 101 -0.83 4.65 17.46
C VAL A 101 -2.12 4.55 18.28
N LEU A 102 -2.36 3.39 18.89
CA LEU A 102 -3.58 3.07 19.60
C LEU A 102 -3.35 3.07 21.12
N GLU A 103 -4.27 3.68 21.87
CA GLU A 103 -4.27 3.59 23.35
C GLU A 103 -4.36 2.12 23.81
N GLN A 104 -3.31 1.62 24.49
CA GLN A 104 -3.17 0.19 24.79
C GLN A 104 -4.35 -0.39 25.60
N GLY A 105 -4.66 0.18 26.76
CA GLY A 105 -5.72 -0.34 27.64
C GLY A 105 -7.13 -0.24 27.06
N LYS A 106 -7.37 0.70 26.14
CA LYS A 106 -8.69 0.96 25.57
C LYS A 106 -8.92 0.25 24.24
N HIS A 107 -7.92 0.27 23.36
CA HIS A 107 -8.05 -0.20 21.98
C HIS A 107 -7.39 -1.56 21.75
N ILE A 108 -6.29 -1.90 22.45
CA ILE A 108 -5.50 -3.10 22.15
C ILE A 108 -5.94 -4.28 23.03
N GLU A 109 -6.07 -4.08 24.35
CA GLU A 109 -6.36 -5.19 25.27
C GLU A 109 -7.68 -5.92 24.95
N ALA A 110 -8.70 -5.15 24.54
CA ALA A 110 -10.03 -5.67 24.23
C ALA A 110 -10.09 -6.58 22.99
N ILE A 111 -9.04 -6.59 22.16
CA ILE A 111 -8.89 -7.41 20.95
C ILE A 111 -7.57 -8.21 20.95
N SER A 112 -6.94 -8.35 22.11
CA SER A 112 -5.61 -8.94 22.22
C SER A 112 -5.55 -10.38 21.74
N ASP A 113 -6.62 -11.16 21.94
CA ASP A 113 -6.79 -12.51 21.42
C ASP A 113 -6.67 -12.53 19.88
N ALA A 114 -7.45 -11.69 19.18
CA ALA A 114 -7.43 -11.64 17.72
C ALA A 114 -6.08 -11.14 17.18
N LEU A 115 -5.46 -10.17 17.84
CA LEU A 115 -4.15 -9.65 17.42
C LEU A 115 -3.01 -10.66 17.58
N ARG A 116 -3.03 -11.47 18.65
CA ARG A 116 -1.99 -12.49 18.90
C ARG A 116 -2.06 -13.68 17.97
N GLU A 117 -3.21 -13.93 17.36
CA GLU A 117 -3.37 -14.96 16.32
C GLU A 117 -2.67 -14.57 15.01
N VAL A 118 -2.45 -13.28 14.76
CA VAL A 118 -1.78 -12.80 13.56
C VAL A 118 -0.27 -12.74 13.80
N ARG A 119 0.40 -13.85 13.49
CA ARG A 119 1.86 -13.95 13.53
C ARG A 119 2.44 -13.84 12.12
N PRO A 120 3.50 -13.03 11.92
CA PRO A 120 4.07 -12.87 10.59
C PRO A 120 4.83 -14.13 10.15
N MET A 121 4.65 -14.48 8.88
CA MET A 121 5.53 -15.38 8.16
C MET A 121 6.89 -14.70 7.94
N GLN A 122 7.95 -15.50 7.80
CA GLN A 122 9.28 -14.98 7.50
C GLN A 122 9.29 -14.22 6.18
N ALA A 123 9.83 -13.01 6.16
CA ALA A 123 9.84 -12.16 4.97
C ALA A 123 10.96 -12.52 3.97
N ALA A 124 10.66 -12.46 2.67
CA ALA A 124 11.69 -12.25 1.66
C ALA A 124 12.25 -10.83 1.80
N PHE A 125 13.55 -10.71 2.11
CA PHE A 125 14.17 -9.46 2.46
C PHE A 125 15.63 -9.43 2.04
N GLU A 126 16.05 -8.29 1.51
CA GLU A 126 17.43 -7.99 1.21
C GLU A 126 17.74 -6.58 1.75
N ARG A 127 18.65 -6.50 2.74
CA ARG A 127 18.95 -5.25 3.47
C ARG A 127 19.36 -4.09 2.56
N LYS A 128 19.94 -4.37 1.38
CA LYS A 128 20.36 -3.33 0.43
C LYS A 128 19.21 -2.46 -0.09
N TYR A 129 17.98 -2.96 -0.14
CA TYR A 129 16.83 -2.16 -0.57
C TYR A 129 16.15 -1.38 0.56
N ALA A 130 16.41 -1.72 1.83
CA ALA A 130 15.92 -0.98 2.99
C ALA A 130 17.00 -0.95 4.08
N ARG A 131 17.99 -0.06 3.90
CA ARG A 131 19.29 -0.09 4.60
C ARG A 131 19.20 0.06 6.12
N ASN A 132 18.21 0.80 6.61
CA ASN A 132 18.01 1.09 8.03
C ASN A 132 17.14 0.01 8.73
N LEU A 133 16.81 -1.08 8.05
CA LEU A 133 16.18 -2.23 8.67
C LEU A 133 17.19 -3.35 8.92
N ASP A 134 17.10 -3.94 10.10
CA ASP A 134 17.73 -5.21 10.42
C ASP A 134 16.64 -6.29 10.44
N GLY A 135 16.84 -7.38 9.70
CA GLY A 135 15.86 -8.46 9.57
C GLY A 135 16.37 -9.74 10.22
N GLU A 136 15.68 -10.20 11.26
CA GLU A 136 15.97 -11.46 11.96
C GLU A 136 14.97 -12.58 11.62
N HIS A 137 13.78 -12.21 11.12
CA HIS A 137 12.71 -13.13 10.73
C HIS A 137 12.57 -13.20 9.20
N ILE A 138 13.66 -13.59 8.54
CA ILE A 138 13.76 -13.59 7.07
C ILE A 138 13.80 -15.01 6.50
N LYS A 139 13.43 -15.18 5.24
CA LYS A 139 13.55 -16.47 4.54
C LYS A 139 15.02 -16.93 4.54
N PRO A 140 15.31 -18.22 4.77
CA PRO A 140 16.69 -18.73 4.86
C PRO A 140 17.40 -18.87 3.50
N THR A 141 16.82 -18.33 2.42
CA THR A 141 17.35 -18.45 1.07
C THR A 141 17.92 -17.12 0.59
N THR A 142 18.99 -17.20 -0.21
CA THR A 142 19.67 -16.05 -0.79
C THR A 142 19.31 -15.81 -2.26
N SER A 143 18.76 -16.81 -2.97
CA SER A 143 18.41 -16.64 -4.38
C SER A 143 16.99 -16.09 -4.57
N LYS A 144 16.83 -15.19 -5.53
CA LYS A 144 15.55 -14.53 -5.83
C LYS A 144 14.49 -15.51 -6.31
N ARG A 145 14.89 -16.50 -7.12
CA ARG A 145 14.00 -17.61 -7.52
C ARG A 145 13.44 -18.36 -6.32
N ALA A 146 14.29 -18.69 -5.35
CA ALA A 146 13.84 -19.39 -4.14
C ALA A 146 13.00 -18.49 -3.24
N MET A 147 13.31 -17.19 -3.12
CA MET A 147 12.46 -16.23 -2.41
C MET A 147 11.06 -16.15 -3.05
N LEU A 148 10.99 -16.02 -4.38
CA LEU A 148 9.74 -16.01 -5.14
C LEU A 148 8.91 -17.27 -4.86
N ASN A 149 9.51 -18.45 -4.98
CA ASN A 149 8.82 -19.71 -4.73
C ASN A 149 8.33 -19.82 -3.28
N ALA A 150 9.13 -19.41 -2.30
CA ALA A 150 8.74 -19.42 -0.89
C ALA A 150 7.56 -18.48 -0.59
N ILE A 151 7.49 -17.31 -1.24
CA ILE A 151 6.33 -16.40 -1.11
C ILE A 151 5.07 -17.08 -1.67
N ARG A 152 5.18 -17.75 -2.83
CA ARG A 152 4.05 -18.46 -3.44
C ARG A 152 3.57 -19.63 -2.57
N GLU A 153 4.49 -20.39 -2.01
CA GLU A 153 4.21 -21.45 -1.05
C GLU A 153 3.49 -20.91 0.19
N ASP A 154 3.93 -19.77 0.73
CA ASP A 154 3.26 -19.11 1.86
C ASP A 154 1.82 -18.69 1.53
N ILE A 155 1.58 -18.12 0.34
CA ILE A 155 0.24 -17.75 -0.12
C ILE A 155 -0.67 -18.99 -0.17
N ASN A 156 -0.18 -20.09 -0.75
CA ASN A 156 -0.95 -21.32 -0.90
C ASN A 156 -1.20 -22.01 0.44
N ARG A 157 -0.18 -22.09 1.30
CA ARG A 157 -0.33 -22.61 2.66
C ARG A 157 -1.33 -21.79 3.48
N PHE A 158 -1.30 -20.46 3.36
CA PHE A 158 -2.29 -19.60 4.02
C PHE A 158 -3.72 -19.91 3.52
N ARG A 159 -3.92 -20.09 2.21
CA ARG A 159 -5.24 -20.47 1.65
C ARG A 159 -5.73 -21.79 2.23
N GLU A 160 -4.86 -22.79 2.30
CA GLU A 160 -5.17 -24.12 2.81
C GLU A 160 -5.44 -24.10 4.32
N GLU A 161 -4.58 -23.50 5.12
CA GLU A 161 -4.72 -23.51 6.59
C GLU A 161 -5.89 -22.66 7.06
N LYS A 162 -6.09 -21.48 6.43
CA LYS A 162 -7.15 -20.55 6.84
C LYS A 162 -8.47 -20.81 6.14
N GLN A 163 -8.52 -21.66 5.12
CA GLN A 163 -9.73 -21.99 4.35
C GLN A 163 -10.44 -20.71 3.86
N VAL A 164 -9.70 -19.89 3.12
CA VAL A 164 -10.21 -18.64 2.53
C VAL A 164 -10.57 -18.82 1.06
N ASP A 165 -11.72 -18.27 0.66
CA ASP A 165 -12.23 -18.38 -0.71
C ASP A 165 -11.52 -17.42 -1.67
N ARG A 166 -11.12 -16.26 -1.15
CA ARG A 166 -10.52 -15.16 -1.90
C ARG A 166 -9.35 -14.59 -1.12
N VAL A 167 -8.36 -14.06 -1.82
CA VAL A 167 -7.18 -13.44 -1.20
C VAL A 167 -6.86 -12.14 -1.91
N VAL A 168 -6.47 -11.12 -1.14
CA VAL A 168 -5.85 -9.87 -1.62
C VAL A 168 -4.56 -9.64 -0.86
N MET A 169 -3.56 -9.08 -1.53
CA MET A 169 -2.28 -8.74 -0.93
C MET A 169 -2.03 -7.24 -0.95
N ILE A 170 -1.50 -6.70 0.15
CA ILE A 170 -1.21 -5.28 0.34
C ILE A 170 0.23 -5.13 0.79
N TRP A 171 1.01 -4.32 0.06
CA TRP A 171 2.33 -3.91 0.52
C TRP A 171 2.20 -2.81 1.57
N CYS A 172 2.54 -3.14 2.81
CA CYS A 172 2.60 -2.24 3.96
C CYS A 172 4.02 -2.15 4.56
N ALA A 173 5.00 -2.77 3.91
CA ALA A 173 6.39 -2.80 4.35
C ALA A 173 7.10 -1.50 3.98
N SER A 174 8.29 -1.32 4.52
CA SER A 174 9.08 -0.12 4.33
C SER A 174 9.35 0.22 2.86
N THR A 175 9.53 1.51 2.60
CA THR A 175 9.88 2.01 1.26
C THR A 175 11.24 1.46 0.85
N GLU A 176 11.30 0.79 -0.30
CA GLU A 176 12.55 0.32 -0.90
C GLU A 176 13.27 1.48 -1.62
N ILE A 177 14.56 1.31 -1.87
CA ILE A 177 15.35 2.23 -2.69
C ILE A 177 14.73 2.42 -4.08
N PHE A 178 15.04 3.55 -4.71
CA PHE A 178 14.57 3.84 -6.06
C PHE A 178 15.26 2.93 -7.08
N ILE A 179 14.46 2.27 -7.92
CA ILE A 179 14.92 1.45 -9.04
C ILE A 179 14.27 1.99 -10.30
N GLU A 180 15.09 2.36 -11.28
CA GLU A 180 14.63 2.77 -12.60
C GLU A 180 14.31 1.53 -13.45
N PRO A 181 13.16 1.47 -14.14
CA PRO A 181 12.84 0.38 -15.04
C PRO A 181 13.86 0.24 -16.19
N GLY A 182 14.75 -0.74 -16.08
CA GLY A 182 15.69 -1.14 -17.14
C GLY A 182 15.23 -2.36 -17.97
N PRO A 183 16.12 -2.92 -18.83
CA PRO A 183 15.81 -4.04 -19.72
C PRO A 183 15.19 -5.27 -19.05
N ALA A 184 15.59 -5.58 -17.81
CA ALA A 184 15.03 -6.67 -17.02
C ALA A 184 13.51 -6.54 -16.78
N HIS A 185 12.94 -5.35 -16.88
CA HIS A 185 11.52 -5.09 -16.55
C HIS A 185 10.63 -4.95 -17.79
N MET A 186 11.14 -5.25 -18.99
CA MET A 186 10.44 -4.97 -20.25
C MET A 186 9.70 -6.18 -20.83
N SER A 187 10.14 -7.40 -20.54
CA SER A 187 9.48 -8.62 -21.00
C SER A 187 9.52 -9.70 -19.92
N LEU A 188 8.60 -10.66 -19.99
CA LEU A 188 8.52 -11.73 -19.01
C LEU A 188 9.77 -12.62 -19.04
N GLU A 189 10.29 -12.89 -20.24
CA GLU A 189 11.50 -13.68 -20.43
C GLU A 189 12.72 -12.99 -19.79
N ALA A 190 12.84 -11.68 -19.99
CA ALA A 190 13.94 -10.90 -19.41
C ALA A 190 13.82 -10.83 -17.87
N PHE A 191 12.61 -10.65 -17.35
CA PHE A 191 12.36 -10.58 -15.92
C PHE A 191 12.63 -11.91 -15.21
N GLU A 192 12.18 -13.02 -15.81
CA GLU A 192 12.46 -14.36 -15.29
C GLU A 192 13.96 -14.69 -15.34
N ALA A 193 14.64 -14.36 -16.43
CA ALA A 193 16.09 -14.53 -16.52
C ALA A 193 16.84 -13.68 -15.47
N ALA A 194 16.37 -12.46 -15.20
CA ALA A 194 16.92 -11.58 -14.17
C ALA A 194 16.71 -12.13 -12.76
N ILE A 195 15.55 -12.75 -12.49
CA ILE A 195 15.29 -13.48 -11.24
C ILE A 195 16.28 -14.64 -11.06
N ASP A 196 16.49 -15.45 -12.10
CA ASP A 196 17.42 -16.59 -12.05
C ASP A 196 18.88 -16.16 -11.89
N ALA A 197 19.25 -15.01 -12.48
CA ALA A 197 20.57 -14.41 -12.35
C ALA A 197 20.79 -13.65 -11.03
N ASN A 198 19.77 -13.53 -10.17
CA ASN A 198 19.79 -12.68 -8.97
C ASN A 198 20.08 -11.19 -9.25
N ASP A 199 19.68 -10.70 -10.43
CA ASP A 199 19.93 -9.33 -10.90
C ASP A 199 19.45 -8.28 -9.90
N GLU A 200 20.33 -7.39 -9.46
CA GLU A 200 20.09 -6.41 -8.39
C GLU A 200 18.94 -5.42 -8.68
N THR A 201 18.49 -5.31 -9.92
CA THR A 201 17.34 -4.47 -10.27
C THR A 201 15.99 -5.11 -9.92
N VAL A 202 15.95 -6.41 -9.62
CA VAL A 202 14.73 -7.13 -9.18
C VAL A 202 14.62 -7.14 -7.64
N SER A 203 13.89 -6.21 -7.04
CA SER A 203 13.77 -6.09 -5.59
C SER A 203 12.79 -7.08 -4.95
N PRO A 204 12.85 -7.29 -3.61
CA PRO A 204 11.84 -8.07 -2.89
C PRO A 204 10.40 -7.61 -3.15
N ALA A 205 10.11 -6.30 -3.22
CA ALA A 205 8.76 -5.83 -3.55
C ALA A 205 8.27 -6.30 -4.93
N GLN A 206 9.17 -6.42 -5.91
CA GLN A 206 8.83 -6.98 -7.22
C GLN A 206 8.59 -8.49 -7.16
N LEU A 207 9.34 -9.22 -6.31
CA LEU A 207 9.10 -10.66 -6.09
C LEU A 207 7.74 -10.93 -5.43
N TYR A 208 7.36 -10.14 -4.41
CA TYR A 208 6.03 -10.23 -3.81
C TYR A 208 4.93 -9.89 -4.82
N ALA A 209 5.09 -8.78 -5.56
CA ALA A 209 4.14 -8.41 -6.61
C ALA A 209 3.98 -9.56 -7.62
N TYR A 210 5.08 -10.11 -8.13
CA TYR A 210 5.05 -11.16 -9.12
C TYR A 210 4.46 -12.48 -8.57
N ALA A 211 4.80 -12.86 -7.33
CA ALA A 211 4.19 -14.00 -6.64
C ALA A 211 2.66 -13.87 -6.56
N ALA A 212 2.15 -12.69 -6.18
CA ALA A 212 0.71 -12.45 -6.16
C ALA A 212 0.07 -12.62 -7.53
N LEU A 213 0.68 -12.07 -8.58
CA LEU A 213 0.16 -12.19 -9.94
C LEU A 213 0.14 -13.65 -10.41
N LEU A 214 1.19 -14.42 -10.14
CA LEU A 214 1.26 -15.86 -10.45
C LEU A 214 0.16 -16.65 -9.73
N GLU A 215 -0.12 -16.34 -8.47
CA GLU A 215 -1.17 -16.98 -7.66
C GLU A 215 -2.56 -16.34 -7.83
N LYS A 216 -2.74 -15.48 -8.84
CA LYS A 216 -3.97 -14.74 -9.15
C LYS A 216 -4.56 -13.98 -7.95
N VAL A 217 -3.68 -13.43 -7.12
CA VAL A 217 -3.99 -12.60 -5.96
C VAL A 217 -3.89 -11.12 -6.38
N PRO A 218 -4.96 -10.32 -6.26
CA PRO A 218 -4.87 -8.89 -6.45
C PRO A 218 -3.85 -8.25 -5.51
N PHE A 219 -3.10 -7.27 -6.03
CA PHE A 219 -2.00 -6.63 -5.29
C PHE A 219 -2.16 -5.12 -5.21
N ALA A 220 -2.13 -4.57 -4.00
CA ALA A 220 -2.12 -3.13 -3.75
C ALA A 220 -0.77 -2.68 -3.19
N ASN A 221 -0.06 -1.82 -3.92
CA ASN A 221 1.22 -1.27 -3.50
C ASN A 221 1.02 -0.02 -2.63
N GLY A 222 1.22 -0.15 -1.32
CA GLY A 222 1.09 0.96 -0.36
C GLY A 222 2.33 1.86 -0.22
N ALA A 223 3.44 1.50 -0.86
CA ALA A 223 4.70 2.26 -0.83
C ALA A 223 5.06 2.76 -2.24
N PRO A 224 5.97 3.75 -2.40
CA PRO A 224 6.32 4.30 -3.71
C PRO A 224 7.31 3.44 -4.52
N ASN A 225 7.64 2.24 -4.04
CA ASN A 225 8.56 1.26 -4.63
C ASN A 225 8.13 0.85 -6.04
N LEU A 226 9.05 0.29 -6.84
CA LEU A 226 8.76 -0.15 -8.21
C LEU A 226 7.66 -1.22 -8.25
N ALA A 227 7.84 -2.38 -7.61
CA ALA A 227 6.81 -3.43 -7.48
C ALA A 227 5.97 -3.63 -8.77
N VAL A 228 4.64 -3.49 -8.69
CA VAL A 228 3.70 -3.61 -9.84
C VAL A 228 3.78 -2.47 -10.86
N ASP A 229 4.60 -1.44 -10.64
CA ASP A 229 4.86 -0.39 -11.65
C ASP A 229 5.90 -0.80 -12.69
N ALA A 230 6.60 -1.93 -12.49
CA ALA A 230 7.44 -2.52 -13.52
C ALA A 230 6.59 -2.83 -14.79
N PRO A 231 7.00 -2.38 -16.00
CA PRO A 231 6.20 -2.54 -17.21
C PRO A 231 5.74 -3.98 -17.48
N VAL A 232 6.65 -4.94 -17.32
CA VAL A 232 6.37 -6.38 -17.46
C VAL A 232 5.27 -6.87 -16.50
N LEU A 233 5.26 -6.40 -15.24
CA LEU A 233 4.27 -6.86 -14.26
C LEU A 233 2.89 -6.23 -14.51
N ARG A 234 2.83 -4.98 -15.00
CA ARG A 234 1.58 -4.37 -15.45
C ARG A 234 0.98 -5.10 -16.64
N GLN A 235 1.83 -5.44 -17.62
CA GLN A 235 1.42 -6.21 -18.78
C GLN A 235 0.91 -7.60 -18.36
N PHE A 236 1.69 -8.31 -17.53
CA PHE A 236 1.32 -9.63 -17.02
C PHE A 236 -0.01 -9.59 -16.28
N ALA A 237 -0.22 -8.62 -15.38
CA ALA A 237 -1.48 -8.44 -14.66
C ALA A 237 -2.67 -8.23 -15.59
N THR A 238 -2.49 -7.44 -16.66
CA THR A 238 -3.52 -7.18 -17.68
C THR A 238 -3.86 -8.45 -18.46
N GLU A 239 -2.84 -9.18 -18.93
CA GLU A 239 -3.01 -10.42 -19.70
C GLU A 239 -3.70 -11.53 -18.89
N HIS A 240 -3.43 -11.58 -17.59
CA HIS A 240 -3.97 -12.61 -16.69
C HIS A 240 -5.23 -12.17 -15.93
N GLY A 241 -5.70 -10.93 -16.14
CA GLY A 241 -6.89 -10.40 -15.50
C GLY A 241 -6.79 -10.26 -13.99
N VAL A 242 -5.59 -9.99 -13.46
CA VAL A 242 -5.34 -9.82 -12.02
C VAL A 242 -5.30 -8.33 -11.69
N ALA A 243 -6.13 -7.91 -10.73
CA ALA A 243 -6.21 -6.49 -10.36
C ALA A 243 -4.96 -6.03 -9.61
N ILE A 244 -4.39 -4.91 -10.05
CA ILE A 244 -3.30 -4.21 -9.35
C ILE A 244 -3.73 -2.79 -9.01
N SER A 245 -3.20 -2.26 -7.91
CA SER A 245 -3.43 -0.88 -7.47
C SER A 245 -2.16 -0.31 -6.84
N GLY A 246 -2.04 1.00 -6.85
CA GLY A 246 -0.88 1.70 -6.33
C GLY A 246 -0.53 2.93 -7.17
N LYS A 247 0.52 3.66 -6.79
CA LYS A 247 1.40 3.40 -5.63
C LYS A 247 1.25 4.47 -4.56
N ASP A 248 1.75 4.15 -3.36
CA ASP A 248 1.87 5.04 -2.20
C ASP A 248 0.53 5.50 -1.57
N PHE A 249 0.35 5.25 -0.28
CA PHE A 249 -0.86 5.68 0.42
C PHE A 249 -0.97 7.21 0.51
N LYS A 250 -2.04 7.77 -0.08
CA LYS A 250 -2.35 9.21 -0.01
C LYS A 250 -3.17 9.56 1.24
N THR A 251 -2.49 9.77 2.37
CA THR A 251 -3.14 9.87 3.70
C THR A 251 -3.29 11.27 4.27
N GLY A 252 -2.24 12.12 4.20
CA GLY A 252 -2.21 13.41 4.91
C GLY A 252 -1.83 14.59 4.02
N GLN A 253 -0.57 15.02 4.05
CA GLN A 253 -0.08 16.18 3.30
C GLN A 253 -0.39 16.09 1.79
N THR A 254 -0.13 14.95 1.15
CA THR A 254 -0.42 14.76 -0.28
C THR A 254 -1.93 14.79 -0.55
N LEU A 255 -2.77 14.29 0.37
CA LEU A 255 -4.23 14.43 0.26
C LEU A 255 -4.61 15.92 0.21
N MET A 256 -4.14 16.71 1.18
CA MET A 256 -4.40 18.15 1.23
C MET A 256 -3.90 18.87 -0.04
N LYS A 257 -2.70 18.53 -0.51
CA LYS A 257 -2.15 19.04 -1.77
C LYS A 257 -3.10 18.78 -2.96
N THR A 258 -3.65 17.56 -3.06
CA THR A 258 -4.60 17.21 -4.13
C THR A 258 -6.00 17.79 -3.98
N VAL A 259 -6.31 18.43 -2.84
CA VAL A 259 -7.55 19.19 -2.63
C VAL A 259 -7.33 20.67 -2.94
N LEU A 260 -6.21 21.22 -2.48
CA LEU A 260 -5.88 22.63 -2.60
C LEU A 260 -5.43 23.01 -4.02
N ALA A 261 -4.57 22.22 -4.67
CA ALA A 261 -4.05 22.55 -5.99
C ALA A 261 -5.17 22.67 -7.06
N PRO A 262 -6.17 21.76 -7.14
CA PRO A 262 -7.28 21.95 -8.07
C PRO A 262 -8.14 23.16 -7.75
N MET A 263 -8.30 23.51 -6.46
CA MET A 263 -9.04 24.70 -6.05
C MET A 263 -8.34 25.99 -6.50
N LEU A 264 -7.01 26.07 -6.34
CA LEU A 264 -6.21 27.21 -6.81
C LEU A 264 -6.31 27.35 -8.33
N LYS A 265 -6.16 26.24 -9.06
CA LYS A 265 -6.33 26.22 -10.52
C LYS A 265 -7.72 26.63 -10.96
N ALA A 266 -8.77 26.12 -10.33
CA ALA A 266 -10.15 26.46 -10.66
C ALA A 266 -10.49 27.95 -10.44
N ARG A 267 -9.63 28.69 -9.73
CA ARG A 267 -9.73 30.12 -9.49
C ARG A 267 -8.66 30.93 -10.23
N GLU A 268 -7.85 30.29 -11.08
CA GLU A 268 -6.73 30.91 -11.80
C GLU A 268 -5.78 31.66 -10.86
N LEU A 269 -5.56 31.11 -9.65
CA LEU A 269 -4.64 31.67 -8.67
C LEU A 269 -3.23 31.13 -8.94
N GLY A 270 -2.32 32.02 -9.36
CA GLY A 270 -0.92 31.72 -9.60
C GLY A 270 -0.15 31.39 -8.32
N LEU A 271 0.96 30.68 -8.47
CA LEU A 271 1.83 30.26 -7.38
C LEU A 271 3.28 30.60 -7.69
N SER A 272 3.99 31.16 -6.72
CA SER A 272 5.46 31.30 -6.82
C SER A 272 6.21 30.09 -6.27
N GLY A 273 5.59 29.32 -5.38
CA GLY A 273 6.23 28.16 -4.80
C GLY A 273 5.32 27.31 -3.91
N TRP A 274 5.75 26.07 -3.67
CA TRP A 274 5.11 25.12 -2.77
C TRP A 274 6.17 24.41 -1.91
N TYR A 275 6.18 24.67 -0.61
CA TYR A 275 7.09 24.02 0.32
C TYR A 275 6.35 22.94 1.12
N SER A 276 6.81 21.70 1.06
CA SER A 276 6.23 20.54 1.75
C SER A 276 7.23 19.98 2.75
N THR A 277 7.13 20.33 4.03
CA THR A 277 7.92 19.71 5.09
C THR A 277 7.15 18.57 5.73
N ASN A 278 7.84 17.53 6.19
CA ASN A 278 7.25 16.43 6.94
C ASN A 278 8.17 16.09 8.10
N ILE A 279 7.62 15.91 9.29
CA ILE A 279 8.38 15.57 10.51
C ILE A 279 7.72 14.36 11.13
N LEU A 280 8.45 13.25 11.31
CA LEU A 280 7.93 11.99 11.87
C LEU A 280 9.05 11.21 12.55
N GLY A 281 8.69 10.37 13.54
CA GLY A 281 9.65 9.68 14.41
C GLY A 281 9.46 8.16 14.48
N ASN A 282 8.59 7.59 13.66
CA ASN A 282 8.37 6.16 13.57
C ASN A 282 9.39 5.50 12.61
N ARG A 283 9.27 4.18 12.44
CA ARG A 283 10.12 3.37 11.54
C ARG A 283 10.08 3.83 10.08
N ASP A 284 8.96 4.40 9.62
CA ASP A 284 8.88 4.99 8.27
C ASP A 284 9.82 6.20 8.17
N GLY A 285 9.83 7.07 9.19
CA GLY A 285 10.78 8.18 9.30
C GLY A 285 12.23 7.71 9.31
N GLU A 286 12.54 6.68 10.10
CA GLU A 286 13.89 6.11 10.20
C GLU A 286 14.38 5.55 8.86
N VAL A 287 13.54 4.83 8.12
CA VAL A 287 13.90 4.32 6.79
C VAL A 287 14.08 5.45 5.77
N LEU A 288 13.23 6.47 5.82
CA LEU A 288 13.29 7.62 4.91
C LEU A 288 14.42 8.60 5.23
N ASP A 289 15.11 8.44 6.35
CA ASP A 289 16.34 9.20 6.66
C ASP A 289 17.51 8.77 5.76
N ALA A 290 17.44 7.58 5.16
CA ALA A 290 18.39 7.16 4.13
C ALA A 290 18.09 7.85 2.77
N PRO A 291 19.06 8.57 2.16
CA PRO A 291 18.82 9.34 0.92
C PRO A 291 18.28 8.53 -0.26
N GLU A 292 18.71 7.26 -0.40
CA GLU A 292 18.29 6.38 -1.49
C GLU A 292 16.81 5.94 -1.35
N ASN A 293 16.35 5.71 -0.12
CA ASN A 293 14.95 5.40 0.18
C ASN A 293 14.08 6.67 0.07
N PHE A 294 14.63 7.82 0.47
CA PHE A 294 13.97 9.13 0.32
C PHE A 294 13.68 9.48 -1.14
N LYS A 295 14.64 9.22 -2.06
CA LYS A 295 14.49 9.51 -3.49
C LYS A 295 13.20 8.93 -4.08
N THR A 296 12.83 7.71 -3.69
CA THR A 296 11.58 7.06 -4.13
C THR A 296 10.33 7.88 -3.76
N LYS A 297 10.34 8.51 -2.59
CA LYS A 297 9.24 9.34 -2.06
C LYS A 297 9.25 10.76 -2.61
N GLU A 298 10.43 11.29 -2.93
CA GLU A 298 10.59 12.59 -3.54
C GLU A 298 9.95 12.61 -4.94
N GLU A 299 10.31 11.65 -5.80
CA GLU A 299 9.75 11.51 -7.15
C GLU A 299 8.21 11.40 -7.13
N SER A 300 7.64 10.59 -6.23
CA SER A 300 6.18 10.43 -6.14
C SER A 300 5.44 11.70 -5.67
N LYS A 301 6.09 12.54 -4.85
CA LYS A 301 5.48 13.75 -4.28
C LYS A 301 5.64 15.00 -5.13
N LEU A 302 6.62 15.03 -6.02
CA LEU A 302 6.87 16.14 -6.94
C LEU A 302 5.86 16.14 -8.10
N GLY A 303 5.63 15.00 -8.75
CA GLY A 303 4.82 14.93 -9.97
C GLY A 303 3.36 15.38 -9.83
N VAL A 304 2.75 15.26 -8.65
CA VAL A 304 1.31 15.52 -8.47
C VAL A 304 0.89 16.97 -8.75
N LEU A 305 1.78 17.96 -8.52
CA LEU A 305 1.46 19.36 -8.84
C LEU A 305 1.54 19.62 -10.33
N GLU A 306 2.48 19.00 -11.04
CA GLU A 306 2.65 19.16 -12.47
C GLU A 306 1.41 18.70 -13.23
N ASP A 307 0.86 17.54 -12.87
CA ASP A 307 -0.37 16.99 -13.46
C ASP A 307 -1.60 17.87 -13.22
N ILE A 308 -1.75 18.40 -12.00
CA ILE A 308 -2.92 19.19 -11.61
C ILE A 308 -2.84 20.60 -12.22
N LEU A 309 -1.73 21.30 -11.99
CA LEU A 309 -1.56 22.70 -12.36
C LEU A 309 -1.31 22.85 -13.86
N LYS A 310 -0.65 21.87 -14.49
CA LYS A 310 -0.29 21.86 -15.92
C LYS A 310 0.50 23.13 -16.32
N PRO A 311 1.73 23.33 -15.80
CA PRO A 311 2.56 24.51 -16.10
C PRO A 311 2.70 24.82 -17.58
N SER A 312 2.82 23.78 -18.43
CA SER A 312 2.90 23.93 -19.89
C SER A 312 1.66 24.56 -20.54
N GLN A 313 0.50 24.47 -19.90
CA GLN A 313 -0.76 25.08 -20.36
C GLN A 313 -1.02 26.45 -19.72
N PHE A 314 -0.45 26.71 -18.55
CA PHE A 314 -0.65 27.94 -17.77
C PHE A 314 0.72 28.53 -17.34
N PRO A 315 1.59 28.90 -18.30
CA PRO A 315 2.95 29.30 -18.01
C PRO A 315 3.02 30.56 -17.13
N ASP A 316 2.12 31.52 -17.32
CA ASP A 316 2.08 32.77 -16.53
C ASP A 316 1.73 32.55 -15.05
N LEU A 317 1.02 31.47 -14.73
CA LEU A 317 0.57 31.17 -13.37
C LEU A 317 1.50 30.18 -12.67
N TYR A 318 2.04 29.22 -13.43
CA TYR A 318 2.64 28.00 -12.89
C TYR A 318 3.99 27.62 -13.53
N GLY A 319 4.46 28.35 -14.55
CA GLY A 319 5.69 28.02 -15.28
C GLY A 319 6.95 28.03 -14.41
N ASP A 320 7.00 28.96 -13.44
CA ASP A 320 8.18 29.20 -12.59
C ASP A 320 7.95 28.80 -11.11
N ILE A 321 7.06 27.84 -10.84
CA ILE A 321 6.81 27.40 -9.45
C ILE A 321 8.06 26.73 -8.88
N PHE A 322 8.53 27.21 -7.73
CA PHE A 322 9.52 26.49 -6.94
C PHE A 322 8.85 25.46 -6.01
N HIS A 323 9.00 24.16 -6.29
CA HIS A 323 8.47 23.07 -5.45
C HIS A 323 9.59 22.34 -4.71
N LYS A 324 9.53 22.34 -3.37
CA LYS A 324 10.47 21.61 -2.51
C LYS A 324 9.74 20.68 -1.54
N VAL A 325 10.23 19.46 -1.40
CA VAL A 325 9.76 18.46 -0.45
C VAL A 325 10.90 18.12 0.52
N SER A 326 10.59 18.05 1.81
CA SER A 326 11.52 17.63 2.86
C SER A 326 10.82 16.64 3.77
N ILE A 327 11.53 15.61 4.21
CA ILE A 327 11.11 14.69 5.26
C ILE A 327 12.25 14.67 6.29
N ASN A 328 11.90 14.84 7.57
CA ASN A 328 12.86 14.94 8.66
C ASN A 328 12.52 13.89 9.71
N TYR A 329 13.48 13.01 10.02
CA TYR A 329 13.34 12.06 11.10
C TYR A 329 13.52 12.76 12.45
N TYR A 330 12.49 12.70 13.30
CA TYR A 330 12.50 13.27 14.63
C TYR A 330 11.83 12.30 15.62
N PRO A 331 12.61 11.41 16.26
CA PRO A 331 12.10 10.29 17.07
C PRO A 331 11.01 10.65 18.08
N PRO A 332 11.07 11.79 18.81
CA PRO A 332 10.05 12.13 19.82
C PRO A 332 8.62 12.25 19.26
N ARG A 333 8.43 12.39 17.94
CA ARG A 333 7.10 12.45 17.32
C ARG A 333 6.44 11.09 17.17
N GLY A 334 7.18 9.99 17.19
CA GLY A 334 6.64 8.67 16.88
C GLY A 334 5.82 8.69 15.58
N ASP A 335 4.62 8.11 15.61
CA ASP A 335 3.70 8.05 14.46
C ASP A 335 2.94 9.37 14.19
N ASN A 336 3.02 10.37 15.09
CA ASN A 336 2.32 11.65 14.95
C ASN A 336 3.03 12.59 13.98
N LYS A 337 2.97 12.22 12.70
CA LYS A 337 3.56 12.98 11.60
C LYS A 337 2.96 14.38 11.48
N GLU A 338 3.82 15.38 11.34
CA GLU A 338 3.45 16.74 10.90
C GLU A 338 3.74 16.93 9.41
N GLY A 339 2.96 17.76 8.72
CA GLY A 339 3.24 18.19 7.35
C GLY A 339 2.18 19.08 6.73
#